data_AF-A0AAD9N9T7-F1
#
_entry.id   AF-A0AAD9N9T7-F1
#
_cell.length_a   1.000
_cell.length_b   1.000
_cell.length_c   1.000
_cell.angle_alpha   90.00
_cell.angle_beta   90.00
_cell.angle_gamma   90.00
#
_symmetry.space_group_name_H-M   'P 1'
#
loop_
_entity.id
_entity.type
_entity.pdbx_description
1 polymer ?
#
loop_
_entity_poly.entity_id
_entity_poly.type
_entity_poly.pdbx_seq_one_letter_code
_entity_poly.pdbx_strand_id
1 'polypeptide(L)'
;MDIYIYINRYCFTNYHFKIDFQIIFALVPPPSIWGGWLAFFIALIMIGLLTAIVGDLAAIFGCLVGLKDSVTAITFVALGTSLPDLFASKQAAIQEKYADNSIGNVTGSNSVNVFLGLGLPWMIAAIYWNIKGETFRVPAGDLAFSVVIYTATAVVCITMLIIRRYVPAFGKGELGGHKGLKIFSAIFFIFLWVLYILLSSLQAYGHISGF
;
A
#
# COMPACT_ATOMS: atom_id res chain seq x y z
N MET A 1 -14.04 -5.31 13.05
CA MET A 1 -14.61 -4.35 14.03
C MET A 1 -13.63 -4.04 15.16
N ASP A 2 -12.59 -4.88 15.35
CA ASP A 2 -11.56 -4.67 16.38
C ASP A 2 -10.56 -3.54 16.10
N ILE A 3 -10.38 -3.11 14.84
CA ILE A 3 -9.45 -2.01 14.49
C ILE A 3 -9.87 -0.66 15.08
N TYR A 4 -11.16 -0.30 15.06
CA TYR A 4 -11.64 0.97 15.61
C TYR A 4 -11.57 1.00 17.15
N ILE A 5 -11.82 -0.14 17.81
CA ILE A 5 -11.70 -0.27 19.26
C ILE A 5 -10.22 -0.28 19.68
N TYR A 6 -9.33 -0.88 18.90
CA TYR A 6 -7.88 -0.84 19.16
C TYR A 6 -7.28 0.55 19.00
N ILE A 7 -7.72 1.31 17.99
CA ILE A 7 -7.33 2.72 17.81
C ILE A 7 -7.78 3.56 19.01
N ASN A 8 -8.99 3.36 19.53
CA ASN A 8 -9.48 4.17 20.65
C ASN A 8 -8.76 3.87 21.98
N ARG A 9 -8.25 2.64 22.17
CA ARG A 9 -7.67 2.22 23.47
C ARG A 9 -6.16 2.49 23.63
N TYR A 10 -5.40 2.63 22.55
CA TYR A 10 -3.94 2.89 22.61
C TYR A 10 -3.52 4.29 22.13
N CYS A 11 -4.45 5.10 21.61
CA CYS A 11 -4.12 6.38 20.97
C CYS A 11 -4.15 7.60 21.92
N PHE A 12 -4.03 7.41 23.24
CA PHE A 12 -4.04 8.52 24.22
C PHE A 12 -2.65 9.11 24.59
N THR A 13 -1.52 8.57 24.09
CA THR A 13 -0.20 8.89 24.70
C THR A 13 0.78 9.73 23.86
N ASN A 14 0.42 10.26 22.68
CA ASN A 14 1.37 11.07 21.88
C ASN A 14 0.64 12.20 21.14
N TYR A 15 0.99 13.46 21.43
CA TYR A 15 0.16 14.64 21.21
C TYR A 15 0.53 15.54 20.01
N HIS A 16 1.67 15.35 19.34
CA HIS A 16 2.20 16.39 18.44
C HIS A 16 1.99 16.15 16.92
N PHE A 17 1.53 14.98 16.48
CA PHE A 17 1.34 14.66 15.05
C PHE A 17 -0.08 14.13 14.73
N LYS A 18 -1.03 14.29 15.66
CA LYS A 18 -2.35 13.62 15.61
C LYS A 18 -3.53 14.49 15.18
N ILE A 19 -3.38 15.81 15.13
CA ILE A 19 -4.53 16.73 15.01
C ILE A 19 -5.18 16.65 13.62
N ASP A 20 -4.40 16.42 12.56
CA ASP A 20 -4.91 16.58 11.19
C ASP A 20 -5.86 15.44 10.76
N PHE A 21 -5.51 14.18 11.05
CA PHE A 21 -6.39 13.04 10.75
C PHE A 21 -7.56 12.91 11.71
N GLN A 22 -7.43 13.38 12.96
CA GLN A 22 -8.51 13.30 13.94
C GLN A 22 -9.70 14.20 13.59
N ILE A 23 -9.47 15.36 12.97
CA ILE A 23 -10.55 16.26 12.53
C ILE A 23 -11.30 15.65 11.34
N ILE A 24 -10.57 15.07 10.37
CA ILE A 24 -11.17 14.43 9.19
C ILE A 24 -11.98 13.20 9.59
N PHE A 25 -11.48 12.37 10.52
CA PHE A 25 -12.19 11.17 10.96
C PHE A 25 -13.20 11.41 12.09
N ALA A 26 -13.28 12.62 12.66
CA ALA A 26 -14.35 13.00 13.60
C ALA A 26 -15.74 13.09 12.93
N LEU A 27 -15.78 13.17 11.60
CA LEU A 27 -17.01 13.11 10.80
C LEU A 27 -17.60 11.69 10.72
N VAL A 28 -16.84 10.66 11.10
CA VAL A 28 -17.35 9.29 11.15
C VAL A 28 -18.19 9.12 12.43
N PRO A 29 -19.48 8.75 12.32
CA PRO A 29 -20.34 8.62 13.49
C PRO A 29 -19.86 7.48 14.40
N PRO A 30 -20.22 7.54 15.70
CA PRO A 30 -19.78 6.54 16.65
C PRO A 30 -20.29 5.12 16.28
N PRO A 31 -19.49 4.06 16.45
CA PRO A 31 -19.87 2.69 16.11
C PRO A 31 -21.07 2.13 16.88
N SER A 32 -21.54 2.83 17.92
CA SER A 32 -22.73 2.47 18.70
C SER A 32 -24.04 2.67 17.91
N ILE A 33 -24.02 3.48 16.85
CA ILE A 33 -25.19 3.73 16.01
C ILE A 33 -25.31 2.62 14.96
N TRP A 34 -26.48 1.98 14.87
CA TRP A 34 -26.83 0.98 13.85
C TRP A 34 -25.82 -0.19 13.75
N GLY A 35 -25.33 -0.67 14.89
CA GLY A 35 -24.41 -1.82 14.93
C GLY A 35 -23.09 -1.58 14.19
N GLY A 36 -22.69 -0.32 13.99
CA GLY A 36 -21.44 0.06 13.33
C GLY A 36 -21.51 0.14 11.80
N TRP A 37 -22.64 -0.22 11.17
CA TRP A 37 -22.78 -0.15 9.71
C TRP A 37 -22.71 1.27 9.18
N LEU A 38 -23.33 2.23 9.88
CA LEU A 38 -23.30 3.63 9.47
C LEU A 38 -21.86 4.19 9.52
N ALA A 39 -21.13 3.86 10.59
CA ALA A 39 -19.72 4.22 10.72
C ALA A 39 -18.86 3.62 9.59
N PHE A 40 -19.14 2.37 9.21
CA PHE A 40 -18.42 1.67 8.14
C PHE A 40 -18.58 2.37 6.78
N PHE A 41 -19.80 2.64 6.32
CA PHE A 41 -20.02 3.26 5.02
C PHE A 41 -19.49 4.70 4.95
N ILE A 42 -19.67 5.49 6.02
CA ILE A 42 -19.17 6.87 6.06
C ILE A 42 -17.64 6.89 6.07
N ALA A 43 -17.00 6.00 6.84
CA ALA A 43 -15.54 5.86 6.79
C ALA A 43 -15.05 5.47 5.38
N LEU A 44 -15.76 4.58 4.69
CA LEU A 44 -15.41 4.14 3.34
C LEU A 44 -15.52 5.28 2.31
N ILE A 45 -16.57 6.09 2.40
CA ILE A 45 -16.74 7.30 1.55
C ILE A 45 -15.62 8.31 1.84
N MET A 46 -15.33 8.57 3.12
CA MET A 46 -14.30 9.53 3.52
C MET A 46 -12.90 9.11 3.06
N ILE A 47 -12.56 7.82 3.20
CA ILE A 47 -11.30 7.28 2.68
C ILE A 47 -11.25 7.42 1.16
N GLY A 48 -12.33 7.05 0.45
CA GLY A 48 -12.40 7.21 -1.00
C GLY A 48 -12.19 8.65 -1.47
N LEU A 49 -12.82 9.62 -0.81
CA LEU A 49 -12.67 11.05 -1.12
C LEU A 49 -11.25 11.54 -0.82
N LEU A 50 -10.68 11.17 0.33
CA LEU A 50 -9.31 11.52 0.70
C LEU A 50 -8.32 10.96 -0.32
N THR A 51 -8.47 9.69 -0.71
CA THR A 51 -7.61 9.04 -1.70
C THR A 51 -7.72 9.71 -3.07
N ALA A 52 -8.91 10.15 -3.49
CA ALA A 52 -9.08 10.91 -4.72
C ALA A 52 -8.33 12.25 -4.67
N ILE A 53 -8.48 13.01 -3.59
CA ILE A 53 -7.78 14.29 -3.41
C ILE A 53 -6.25 14.10 -3.39
N VAL A 54 -5.77 13.08 -2.66
CA VAL A 54 -4.34 12.77 -2.59
C VAL A 54 -3.80 12.34 -3.96
N GLY A 55 -4.58 11.58 -4.73
CA GLY A 55 -4.23 11.20 -6.11
C GLY A 55 -4.06 12.41 -7.02
N ASP A 56 -5.03 13.35 -6.99
CA ASP A 56 -4.98 14.57 -7.79
C ASP A 56 -3.81 15.47 -7.39
N LEU A 57 -3.57 15.65 -6.08
CA LEU A 57 -2.44 16.42 -5.57
C LEU A 57 -1.09 15.78 -5.95
N ALA A 58 -1.00 14.44 -5.89
CA ALA A 58 0.20 13.72 -6.31
C ALA A 58 0.48 13.92 -7.80
N ALA A 59 -0.54 13.87 -8.65
CA ALA A 59 -0.40 14.13 -10.09
C ALA A 59 0.08 15.57 -10.37
N ILE A 60 -0.53 16.57 -9.72
CA ILE A 60 -0.11 17.98 -9.85
C ILE A 60 1.33 18.17 -9.36
N PHE A 61 1.69 17.55 -8.24
CA PHE A 61 3.06 17.59 -7.71
C PHE A 61 4.06 16.94 -8.67
N GLY A 62 3.70 15.78 -9.25
CA GLY A 62 4.48 15.11 -10.28
C GLY A 62 4.76 16.03 -11.48
N CYS A 63 3.72 16.70 -12.00
CA CYS A 63 3.85 17.69 -13.06
C CYS A 63 4.78 18.86 -12.69
N LEU A 64 4.72 19.37 -11.46
CA LEU A 64 5.58 20.47 -11.00
C LEU A 64 7.05 20.09 -10.87
N VAL A 65 7.33 18.85 -10.44
CA VAL A 65 8.70 18.33 -10.29
C VAL A 65 9.24 17.78 -11.62
N GLY A 66 8.40 17.69 -12.66
CA GLY A 66 8.77 17.10 -13.95
C GLY A 66 8.87 15.58 -13.91
N LEU A 67 8.17 14.94 -12.97
CA LEU A 67 8.10 13.49 -12.87
C LEU A 67 7.01 12.93 -13.79
N LYS A 68 7.33 11.85 -14.52
CA LYS A 68 6.30 11.10 -15.26
C LYS A 68 5.24 10.53 -14.33
N ASP A 69 3.99 10.51 -14.78
CA ASP A 69 2.85 10.00 -14.01
C ASP A 69 3.06 8.57 -13.50
N SER A 70 3.67 7.71 -14.30
CA SER A 70 4.02 6.33 -13.92
C SER A 70 4.98 6.28 -12.73
N VAL A 71 6.02 7.12 -12.73
CA VAL A 71 7.00 7.23 -11.63
C VAL A 71 6.35 7.81 -10.38
N THR A 72 5.51 8.84 -10.53
CA THR A 72 4.76 9.45 -9.42
C THR A 72 3.81 8.45 -8.77
N ALA A 73 3.14 7.60 -9.57
CA ALA A 73 2.23 6.56 -9.07
C ALA A 73 2.96 5.49 -8.25
N ILE A 74 4.06 4.92 -8.76
CA ILE A 74 4.80 3.85 -8.07
C ILE A 74 5.60 4.34 -6.85
N THR A 75 5.77 5.65 -6.69
CA THR A 75 6.49 6.28 -5.57
C THR A 75 5.51 6.90 -4.58
N PHE A 76 5.01 8.10 -4.85
CA PHE A 76 4.24 8.90 -3.90
C PHE A 76 2.88 8.30 -3.62
N VAL A 77 2.13 7.90 -4.66
CA VAL A 77 0.79 7.33 -4.48
C VAL A 77 0.89 5.97 -3.79
N ALA A 78 1.75 5.09 -4.27
CA ALA A 78 1.96 3.77 -3.68
C ALA A 78 2.47 3.82 -2.22
N LEU A 79 3.38 4.74 -1.90
CA LEU A 79 3.82 4.96 -0.52
C LEU A 79 2.69 5.51 0.35
N GLY A 80 1.97 6.52 -0.14
CA GLY A 80 0.92 7.19 0.61
C GLY A 80 -0.20 6.24 1.03
N THR A 81 -0.55 5.28 0.18
CA THR A 81 -1.56 4.26 0.48
C THR A 81 -1.02 3.12 1.36
N SER A 82 0.23 2.71 1.18
CA SER A 82 0.80 1.55 1.89
C SER A 82 1.39 1.86 3.26
N LEU A 83 1.77 3.11 3.54
CA LEU A 83 2.36 3.51 4.84
C LEU A 83 1.38 3.35 6.02
N PRO A 84 0.10 3.78 5.92
CA PRO A 84 -0.90 3.52 6.96
C PRO A 84 -1.08 2.02 7.22
N ASP A 85 -1.15 1.21 6.16
CA ASP A 85 -1.27 -0.25 6.25
C ASP A 85 -0.05 -0.86 6.93
N LEU A 86 1.16 -0.39 6.61
CA LEU A 86 2.38 -0.83 7.26
C LEU A 86 2.35 -0.57 8.77
N PHE A 87 1.90 0.61 9.19
CA PHE A 87 1.80 0.94 10.62
C PHE A 87 0.74 0.12 11.33
N ALA A 88 -0.43 -0.07 10.71
CA ALA A 88 -1.50 -0.93 11.25
C ALA A 88 -1.03 -2.38 11.38
N SER A 89 -0.44 -2.94 10.33
CA SER A 89 0.10 -4.32 10.32
C SER A 89 1.25 -4.51 11.31
N LYS A 90 2.15 -3.53 11.44
CA LYS A 90 3.23 -3.55 12.44
C LYS A 90 2.66 -3.55 13.85
N GLN A 91 1.67 -2.70 14.12
CA GLN A 91 1.07 -2.60 15.44
C GLN A 91 0.36 -3.91 15.83
N ALA A 92 -0.43 -4.49 14.91
CA ALA A 92 -1.06 -5.78 15.10
C ALA A 92 -0.04 -6.89 15.36
N ALA A 93 1.07 -6.92 14.61
CA ALA A 93 2.13 -7.92 14.79
C ALA A 93 2.88 -7.80 16.13
N ILE A 94 2.93 -6.61 16.74
CA ILE A 94 3.58 -6.40 18.05
C ILE A 94 2.63 -6.78 19.19
N GLN A 95 1.34 -6.47 19.03
CA GLN A 95 0.35 -6.64 20.10
C GLN A 95 -0.20 -8.06 20.20
N GLU A 96 -0.21 -8.82 19.09
CA GLU A 96 -0.76 -10.16 19.04
C GLU A 96 0.31 -11.23 19.04
N LYS A 97 0.04 -12.32 19.76
CA LYS A 97 0.96 -13.46 19.86
C LYS A 97 1.16 -14.19 18.53
N TYR A 98 0.11 -14.26 17.70
CA TYR A 98 0.12 -15.02 16.44
C TYR A 98 0.12 -14.11 15.20
N ALA A 99 -0.03 -12.79 15.37
CA ALA A 99 -0.04 -11.80 14.29
C ALA A 99 -1.06 -12.08 13.16
N ASP A 100 -2.14 -12.84 13.44
CA ASP A 100 -3.17 -13.19 12.47
C ASP A 100 -3.84 -11.94 11.88
N ASN A 101 -4.09 -10.92 12.72
CA ASN A 101 -4.67 -9.67 12.25
C ASN A 101 -3.72 -8.87 11.36
N SER A 102 -2.40 -9.03 11.51
CA SER A 102 -1.41 -8.43 10.62
C SER A 102 -1.49 -9.04 9.22
N ILE A 103 -1.60 -10.37 9.14
CA ILE A 103 -1.75 -11.09 7.87
C ILE A 103 -3.07 -10.72 7.19
N GLY A 104 -4.16 -10.66 7.97
CA GLY A 104 -5.47 -10.24 7.48
C GLY A 104 -5.45 -8.83 6.90
N ASN A 105 -4.77 -7.89 7.56
CA ASN A 105 -4.64 -6.51 7.09
C ASN A 105 -3.86 -6.43 5.77
N VAL A 106 -2.66 -7.03 5.70
CA VAL A 106 -1.81 -7.00 4.49
C VAL A 106 -2.49 -7.70 3.31
N THR A 107 -3.12 -8.85 3.54
CA THR A 107 -3.77 -9.61 2.46
C THR A 107 -5.04 -8.92 1.98
N GLY A 108 -5.82 -8.38 2.93
CA GLY A 108 -7.05 -7.65 2.64
C GLY A 108 -6.81 -6.37 1.84
N SER A 109 -5.86 -5.53 2.26
CA SER A 109 -5.59 -4.25 1.58
C SER A 109 -5.04 -4.46 0.16
N ASN A 110 -4.12 -5.42 -0.03
CA ASN A 110 -3.65 -5.78 -1.37
C ASN A 110 -4.76 -6.33 -2.27
N SER A 111 -5.68 -7.14 -1.72
CA SER A 111 -6.82 -7.65 -2.47
C SER A 111 -7.75 -6.52 -2.93
N VAL A 112 -8.03 -5.55 -2.04
CA VAL A 112 -8.83 -4.37 -2.39
C VAL A 112 -8.13 -3.54 -3.47
N ASN A 113 -6.82 -3.31 -3.38
CA ASN A 113 -6.08 -2.55 -4.37
C ASN A 113 -6.13 -3.20 -5.76
N VAL A 114 -5.97 -4.52 -5.85
CA VAL A 114 -6.00 -5.23 -7.14
C VAL A 114 -7.42 -5.32 -7.69
N PHE A 115 -8.39 -5.78 -6.89
CA PHE A 115 -9.75 -6.03 -7.40
C PHE A 115 -10.58 -4.75 -7.52
N LEU A 116 -10.58 -3.90 -6.48
CA LEU A 116 -11.40 -2.68 -6.47
C LEU A 116 -10.62 -1.48 -7.01
N GLY A 117 -9.31 -1.40 -6.79
CA GLY A 117 -8.48 -0.30 -7.29
C GLY A 117 -8.18 -0.40 -8.79
N LEU A 118 -7.80 -1.57 -9.29
CA LEU A 118 -7.47 -1.78 -10.71
C LEU A 118 -8.61 -2.46 -11.48
N GLY A 119 -9.16 -3.55 -10.94
CA GLY A 119 -10.16 -4.38 -11.65
C GLY A 119 -11.49 -3.67 -11.90
N LEU A 120 -12.05 -3.00 -10.88
CA LEU A 120 -13.36 -2.35 -10.98
C LEU A 120 -13.37 -1.18 -11.98
N PRO A 121 -12.43 -0.21 -11.97
CA PRO A 121 -12.39 0.85 -12.98
C PRO A 121 -12.19 0.31 -14.40
N TRP A 122 -11.35 -0.71 -14.56
CA TRP A 122 -11.13 -1.35 -15.86
C TRP A 122 -12.40 -2.02 -16.39
N MET A 123 -13.15 -2.73 -15.52
CA MET A 123 -14.44 -3.32 -15.86
C MET A 123 -15.47 -2.27 -16.26
N ILE A 124 -15.59 -1.18 -15.49
CA ILE A 124 -16.52 -0.08 -15.79
C ILE A 124 -16.18 0.55 -17.14
N ALA A 125 -14.90 0.83 -17.41
CA ALA A 125 -14.45 1.39 -18.67
C ALA A 125 -14.73 0.45 -19.85
N ALA A 126 -14.41 -0.85 -19.70
CA ALA A 126 -14.65 -1.84 -20.74
C ALA A 126 -16.14 -1.95 -21.11
N ILE A 127 -17.03 -1.97 -20.10
CA ILE A 127 -18.49 -1.98 -20.33
C ILE A 127 -18.94 -0.69 -21.03
N TYR A 128 -18.47 0.46 -20.57
CA TYR A 128 -18.82 1.76 -21.16
C TYR A 128 -18.47 1.83 -22.65
N TRP A 129 -17.24 1.47 -23.02
CA TRP A 129 -16.79 1.50 -24.42
C TRP A 129 -17.47 0.43 -25.27
N ASN A 130 -17.76 -0.74 -24.70
CA ASN A 130 -18.53 -1.77 -25.39
C ASN A 130 -19.93 -1.29 -25.77
N ILE A 131 -20.62 -0.58 -24.87
CA ILE A 131 -21.94 0.03 -25.14
C ILE A 131 -21.84 1.09 -26.25
N LYS A 132 -20.71 1.79 -26.35
CA LYS A 132 -20.44 2.77 -27.42
C LYS A 132 -20.05 2.13 -28.76
N GLY A 133 -19.89 0.81 -28.82
CA GLY A 133 -19.47 0.09 -30.02
C GLY A 133 -17.98 0.22 -30.32
N GLU A 134 -17.17 0.68 -29.36
CA GLU A 134 -15.73 0.85 -29.51
C GLU A 134 -14.95 -0.17 -28.67
N THR A 135 -13.73 -0.49 -29.10
CA THR A 135 -12.83 -1.34 -28.31
C THR A 135 -12.05 -0.52 -27.30
N PHE A 136 -12.18 -0.82 -26.01
CA PHE A 136 -11.33 -0.24 -24.98
C PHE A 136 -9.90 -0.76 -25.11
N ARG A 137 -8.96 0.10 -25.54
CA ARG A 137 -7.54 -0.23 -25.65
C ARG A 137 -6.73 0.57 -24.65
N VAL A 138 -5.98 -0.12 -23.80
CA VAL A 138 -5.06 0.48 -22.83
C VAL A 138 -3.63 0.12 -23.23
N PRO A 139 -2.79 1.07 -23.65
CA PRO A 139 -1.40 0.78 -23.97
C PRO A 139 -0.64 0.40 -22.69
N ALA A 140 0.09 -0.72 -22.73
CA ALA A 140 0.83 -1.23 -21.56
C ALA A 140 2.05 -0.36 -21.19
N GLY A 141 2.61 0.41 -22.12
CA GLY A 141 3.67 1.39 -21.86
C GLY A 141 4.86 0.83 -21.07
N ASP A 142 5.26 1.55 -20.03
CA ASP A 142 6.32 1.22 -19.07
C ASP A 142 5.86 0.28 -17.94
N LEU A 143 4.56 -0.01 -17.85
CA LEU A 143 3.98 -0.80 -16.77
C LEU A 143 4.45 -2.25 -16.82
N ALA A 144 4.55 -2.83 -18.02
CA ALA A 144 4.98 -4.22 -18.19
C ALA A 144 6.38 -4.47 -17.63
N PHE A 145 7.33 -3.55 -17.91
CA PHE A 145 8.68 -3.59 -17.36
C PHE A 145 8.66 -3.48 -15.83
N SER A 146 7.93 -2.49 -15.30
CA SER A 146 7.80 -2.26 -13.86
C SER A 146 7.25 -3.48 -13.13
N VAL A 147 6.23 -4.16 -13.69
CA VAL A 147 5.65 -5.38 -13.12
C VAL A 147 6.68 -6.50 -13.05
N VAL A 148 7.49 -6.70 -14.09
CA VAL A 148 8.53 -7.75 -14.10
C VAL A 148 9.60 -7.49 -13.03
N ILE A 149 10.09 -6.24 -12.91
CA ILE A 149 11.06 -5.89 -11.87
C ILE A 149 10.45 -6.03 -10.47
N TYR A 150 9.18 -5.64 -10.29
CA TYR A 150 8.47 -5.82 -9.04
C TYR A 150 8.34 -7.31 -8.68
N THR A 151 7.93 -8.16 -9.62
CA THR A 151 7.82 -9.62 -9.39
C THR A 151 9.18 -10.22 -9.05
N ALA A 152 10.24 -9.84 -9.76
CA ALA A 152 11.60 -10.32 -9.48
C ALA A 152 12.06 -9.92 -8.07
N THR A 153 11.90 -8.65 -7.68
CA THR A 153 12.28 -8.18 -6.34
C THR A 153 11.40 -8.78 -5.24
N ALA A 154 10.11 -9.03 -5.51
CA ALA A 154 9.21 -9.72 -4.59
C ALA A 154 9.63 -11.18 -4.35
N VAL A 155 10.06 -11.92 -5.38
CA VAL A 155 10.60 -13.27 -5.23
C VAL A 155 11.86 -13.27 -4.36
N VAL A 156 12.76 -12.30 -4.57
CA VAL A 156 13.97 -12.14 -3.73
C VAL A 156 13.58 -11.84 -2.28
N CYS A 157 12.59 -10.97 -2.07
CA CYS A 157 12.06 -10.63 -0.75
C CYS A 157 11.49 -11.86 -0.02
N ILE A 158 10.63 -12.63 -0.69
CA ILE A 158 10.04 -13.86 -0.14
C ILE A 158 11.13 -14.89 0.16
N THR A 159 12.10 -15.06 -0.75
CA THR A 159 13.23 -15.96 -0.54
C THR A 159 14.01 -15.57 0.72
N MET A 160 14.27 -14.29 0.92
CA MET A 160 14.93 -13.80 2.14
C MET A 160 14.10 -14.07 3.40
N LEU A 161 12.77 -13.92 3.35
CA LEU A 161 11.90 -14.26 4.49
C LEU A 161 11.92 -15.77 4.80
N ILE A 162 11.91 -16.62 3.77
CA ILE A 162 12.06 -18.07 3.91
C ILE A 162 13.41 -18.42 4.53
N ILE A 163 14.50 -17.79 4.07
CA ILE A 163 15.83 -17.97 4.66
C ILE A 163 15.81 -17.61 6.16
N ARG A 164 15.19 -16.47 6.53
CA ARG A 164 15.06 -16.06 7.94
C ARG A 164 14.28 -17.06 8.79
N ARG A 165 13.30 -17.74 8.19
CA ARG A 165 12.50 -18.78 8.86
C ARG A 165 13.32 -20.04 9.17
N TYR A 166 14.17 -20.49 8.24
CA TYR A 166 14.86 -21.77 8.37
C TYR A 166 16.28 -21.69 8.94
N VAL A 167 16.99 -20.57 8.73
CA VAL A 167 18.40 -20.45 9.13
C VAL A 167 18.53 -20.07 10.61
N PRO A 168 19.25 -20.86 11.44
CA PRO A 168 19.39 -20.60 12.87
C PRO A 168 20.01 -19.26 13.23
N ALA A 169 20.92 -18.74 12.39
CA ALA A 169 21.55 -17.44 12.60
C ALA A 169 20.53 -16.31 12.74
N PHE A 170 19.40 -16.38 12.01
CA PHE A 170 18.33 -15.39 12.06
C PHE A 170 17.36 -15.60 13.23
N GLY A 171 17.55 -16.62 14.08
CA GLY A 171 16.66 -16.91 15.20
C GLY A 171 15.37 -17.63 14.82
N LYS A 172 15.30 -18.22 13.61
CA LYS A 172 14.15 -18.98 13.08
C LYS A 172 12.82 -18.20 13.09
N GLY A 173 12.88 -16.90 12.79
CA GLY A 173 11.71 -16.02 12.83
C GLY A 173 11.68 -15.03 11.65
N GLU A 174 10.50 -14.87 11.06
CA GLU A 174 10.28 -14.00 9.90
C GLU A 174 10.32 -12.50 10.27
N LEU A 175 9.77 -12.13 11.43
CA LEU A 175 9.68 -10.74 11.92
C LEU A 175 10.64 -10.42 13.09
N GLY A 176 11.16 -11.46 13.74
CA GLY A 176 11.98 -11.37 14.95
C GLY A 176 13.44 -11.79 14.74
N GLY A 177 14.07 -12.22 15.83
CA GLY A 177 15.45 -12.72 15.82
C GLY A 177 16.49 -11.71 16.32
N HIS A 178 17.74 -11.95 15.97
CA HIS A 178 18.87 -11.13 16.40
C HIS A 178 18.75 -9.69 15.89
N LYS A 179 18.94 -8.69 16.76
CA LYS A 179 18.70 -7.25 16.43
C LYS A 179 19.47 -6.80 15.18
N GLY A 180 20.75 -7.15 15.07
CA GLY A 180 21.58 -6.80 13.92
C GLY A 180 21.07 -7.40 12.60
N LEU A 181 20.71 -8.68 12.59
CA LEU A 181 20.23 -9.37 11.39
C LEU A 181 18.82 -8.92 10.98
N LYS A 182 17.97 -8.56 11.94
CA LYS A 182 16.69 -7.91 11.67
C LYS A 182 16.88 -6.59 10.94
N ILE A 183 17.77 -5.72 11.45
CA ILE A 183 18.08 -4.42 10.82
C ILE A 183 18.67 -4.63 9.43
N PHE A 184 19.60 -5.58 9.28
CA PHE A 184 20.16 -5.94 7.98
C PHE A 184 19.07 -6.33 6.97
N SER A 185 18.15 -7.22 7.34
CA SER A 185 17.05 -7.62 6.45
C SER A 185 16.10 -6.46 6.10
N ALA A 186 15.86 -5.54 7.05
CA ALA A 186 15.05 -4.35 6.79
C ALA A 186 15.74 -3.39 5.80
N ILE A 187 17.05 -3.14 5.97
CA ILE A 187 17.84 -2.34 5.03
C ILE A 187 17.83 -2.98 3.64
N PHE A 188 17.98 -4.30 3.59
CA PHE A 188 17.93 -5.05 2.33
C PHE A 188 16.57 -4.90 1.61
N PHE A 189 15.45 -4.95 2.33
CA PHE A 189 14.13 -4.73 1.73
C PHE A 189 13.93 -3.29 1.25
N ILE A 190 14.42 -2.30 1.98
CA ILE A 190 14.41 -0.90 1.54
C ILE A 190 15.26 -0.75 0.28
N PHE A 191 16.43 -1.39 0.23
CA PHE A 191 17.29 -1.40 -0.96
C PHE A 191 16.57 -2.01 -2.17
N LEU A 192 15.90 -3.16 -2.02
CA LEU A 192 15.13 -3.77 -3.12
C LEU A 192 14.02 -2.84 -3.63
N TRP A 193 13.35 -2.12 -2.74
CA TRP A 193 12.31 -1.15 -3.10
C TRP A 193 12.90 0.07 -3.84
N VAL A 194 14.01 0.63 -3.37
CA VAL A 194 14.73 1.71 -4.07
C VAL A 194 15.24 1.24 -5.43
N LEU A 195 15.77 0.02 -5.51
CA LEU A 195 16.22 -0.58 -6.77
C LEU A 195 15.07 -0.72 -7.77
N TYR A 196 13.90 -1.18 -7.32
CA TYR A 196 12.68 -1.23 -8.13
C TYR A 196 12.32 0.15 -8.68
N ILE A 197 12.24 1.18 -7.82
CA ILE A 197 11.90 2.55 -8.25
C ILE A 197 12.93 3.06 -9.26
N LEU A 198 14.22 2.88 -8.98
CA LEU A 198 15.29 3.36 -9.83
C LEU A 198 15.22 2.74 -11.23
N LEU A 199 15.13 1.41 -11.31
CA LEU A 199 15.08 0.70 -12.60
C LEU A 199 13.82 1.06 -13.40
N SER A 200 12.65 1.08 -12.75
CA SER A 200 11.40 1.48 -13.38
C SER A 200 11.43 2.94 -13.85
N SER A 201 12.05 3.84 -13.08
CA SER A 201 12.21 5.24 -13.48
C SER A 201 13.17 5.39 -14.66
N LEU A 202 14.32 4.71 -14.65
CA LEU A 202 15.28 4.75 -15.76
C LEU A 202 14.67 4.26 -17.07
N GLN A 203 13.84 3.23 -17.03
CA GLN A 203 13.11 2.75 -18.20
C GLN A 203 12.00 3.74 -18.60
N ALA A 204 11.25 4.31 -17.64
CA ALA A 204 10.26 5.34 -17.92
C ALA A 204 10.89 6.55 -18.62
N TYR A 205 12.11 7.00 -18.26
CA TYR A 205 12.81 8.10 -18.92
C TYR A 205 13.58 7.70 -20.19
N GLY A 206 13.54 6.43 -20.60
CA GLY A 206 14.17 5.96 -21.84
C GLY A 206 15.69 5.75 -21.76
N HIS A 207 16.27 5.71 -20.55
CA HIS A 207 17.68 5.34 -20.36
C HIS A 207 17.91 3.84 -20.49
N ILE A 208 16.89 3.04 -20.25
CA ILE A 208 16.91 1.58 -20.41
C ILE A 208 15.81 1.21 -21.41
N SER A 209 16.15 0.40 -22.41
CA SER A 209 15.15 -0.18 -23.32
C SER A 209 14.31 -1.20 -22.57
N GLY A 210 12.99 -0.99 -22.54
CA GLY A 210 12.04 -2.03 -22.18
C GLY A 210 12.02 -3.14 -23.24
N PHE A 211 11.49 -4.30 -22.88
CA PHE A 211 11.22 -5.41 -23.79
C PHE A 211 9.81 -5.34 -24.35
#